data_AF-A0A0G0RBF7-F1
#
_entry.id   AF-A0A0G0RBF7-F1
#
_cell.length_a   1.000
_cell.length_b   1.000
_cell.length_c   1.000
_cell.angle_alpha   90.00
_cell.angle_beta   90.00
_cell.angle_gamma   90.00
#
_symmetry.space_group_name_H-M   'P 1'
#
loop_
_entity.id
_entity.type
_entity.pdbx_description
1 polymer ?
#
loop_
_entity_poly.entity_id
_entity_poly.type
_entity_poly.pdbx_seq_one_letter_code
_entity_poly.pdbx_strand_id
1 'polypeptide(L)'
;MEKGYSDRAVRFSMKILKLKIRPLLISFITLLIVPSLVFGAARGHGYLTIRGLKIDAQRLAEQGKYQEALERLSETDGKWTTQAVKNEIQKGKEIYKQLAESASNLAEGRERYYNGDYVGAIEFFKKVIPGDENYSSALKWLAVAEEKLKDDGQEVAGVSTELDDQVADLGQGAEPILEYPQINEPFTAFPSPLDLSWLFNSQITPRSFPQPTPSNSIAQQSYQSDPVVDQRRFLEDCNSDKESLDRDRDYKIQSENRAYQQARQAAIESFAGAGLFSSGIAKTALGQLEVEHSYELQNIEASYNYQLSRLRARGCNF
;
A
#
# COMPACT_ATOMS: atom_id res chain seq x y z
N MET A 1 62.74 -33.25 52.73
CA MET A 1 61.74 -32.24 53.11
C MET A 1 61.75 -31.12 52.06
N GLU A 2 61.20 -31.34 50.86
CA GLU A 2 61.39 -30.36 49.76
C GLU A 2 60.25 -30.33 48.73
N LYS A 3 58.99 -30.50 49.17
CA LYS A 3 57.81 -30.42 48.28
C LYS A 3 56.69 -29.46 48.76
N GLY A 4 57.02 -28.50 49.62
CA GLY A 4 56.01 -27.64 50.28
C GLY A 4 55.87 -26.20 49.75
N TYR A 5 56.80 -25.70 48.92
CA TYR A 5 56.87 -24.26 48.61
C TYR A 5 56.25 -23.83 47.27
N SER A 6 55.89 -24.77 46.39
CA SER A 6 55.42 -24.46 45.03
C SER A 6 53.97 -23.96 44.98
N ASP A 7 53.09 -24.47 45.83
CA ASP A 7 51.64 -24.33 45.63
C ASP A 7 51.05 -22.98 46.10
N ARG A 8 51.76 -22.25 46.98
CA ARG A 8 51.35 -20.89 47.39
C ARG A 8 51.73 -19.82 46.37
N ALA A 9 52.87 -19.98 45.68
CA ALA A 9 53.33 -19.03 44.67
C ALA A 9 52.40 -19.03 43.43
N VAL A 10 51.94 -20.21 43.02
CA VAL A 10 51.01 -20.37 41.89
C VAL A 10 49.63 -19.77 42.19
N ARG A 11 49.13 -19.91 43.42
CA ARG A 11 47.84 -19.31 43.82
C ARG A 11 47.87 -17.78 43.92
N PHE A 12 49.01 -17.19 44.29
CA PHE A 12 49.16 -15.74 44.36
C PHE A 12 49.28 -15.10 42.96
N SER A 13 50.04 -15.73 42.05
CA SER A 13 50.19 -15.23 40.68
C SER A 13 48.87 -15.25 39.91
N MET A 14 48.02 -16.27 40.13
CA MET A 14 46.72 -16.39 39.47
C MET A 14 45.71 -15.31 39.91
N LYS A 15 45.80 -14.80 41.14
CA LYS A 15 44.94 -13.69 41.62
C LYS A 15 45.35 -12.34 41.02
N ILE A 16 46.65 -12.09 40.87
CA ILE A 16 47.17 -10.86 40.26
C ILE A 16 46.85 -10.82 38.76
N LEU A 17 46.93 -11.97 38.08
CA LEU A 17 46.56 -12.10 36.67
C LEU A 17 45.06 -11.81 36.45
N LYS A 18 44.17 -12.31 37.33
CA LYS A 18 42.73 -12.03 37.27
C LYS A 18 42.37 -10.56 37.53
N LEU A 19 43.17 -9.82 38.30
CA LEU A 19 42.90 -8.40 38.58
C LEU A 19 43.22 -7.49 37.39
N LYS A 20 44.27 -7.80 36.62
CA LYS A 20 44.69 -6.96 35.48
C LYS A 20 43.93 -7.25 34.18
N ILE A 21 43.38 -8.46 34.00
CA ILE A 21 42.67 -8.83 32.76
C ILE A 21 41.26 -8.23 32.68
N ARG A 22 40.56 -8.08 33.82
CA ARG A 22 39.18 -7.55 33.84
C ARG A 22 39.01 -6.16 33.20
N PRO A 23 39.83 -5.13 33.49
CA PRO A 23 39.66 -3.82 32.86
C PRO A 23 39.99 -3.83 31.36
N LEU A 24 40.94 -4.66 30.91
CA LEU A 24 41.24 -4.86 29.49
C LEU A 24 40.04 -5.47 28.75
N LEU A 25 39.38 -6.46 29.36
CA LEU A 25 38.22 -7.13 28.78
C LEU A 25 37.01 -6.19 28.68
N ILE A 26 36.75 -5.38 29.72
CA ILE A 26 35.71 -4.34 29.68
C ILE A 26 36.01 -3.32 28.59
N SER A 27 37.24 -2.81 28.51
CA SER A 27 37.65 -1.85 27.49
C SER A 27 37.47 -2.41 26.08
N PHE A 28 37.80 -3.69 25.87
CA PHE A 28 37.62 -4.36 24.58
C PHE A 28 36.14 -4.53 24.22
N ILE A 29 35.30 -4.93 25.19
CA ILE A 29 33.85 -5.04 25.00
C ILE A 29 33.24 -3.68 24.66
N THR A 30 33.60 -2.60 25.37
CA THR A 30 33.09 -1.26 25.08
C THR A 30 33.52 -0.77 23.69
N LEU A 31 34.74 -1.12 23.26
CA LEU A 31 35.25 -0.74 21.94
C LEU A 31 34.54 -1.49 20.80
N LEU A 32 33.92 -2.64 21.07
CA LEU A 32 33.10 -3.37 20.10
C LEU A 32 31.62 -2.92 20.10
N ILE A 33 31.05 -2.66 21.29
CA ILE A 33 29.64 -2.31 21.42
C ILE A 33 29.36 -0.89 20.93
N VAL A 34 30.18 0.09 21.31
CA VAL A 34 29.91 1.51 21.01
C VAL A 34 29.84 1.78 19.51
N PRO A 35 30.79 1.34 18.66
CA PRO A 35 30.69 1.55 17.22
C PRO A 35 29.47 0.86 16.61
N SER A 36 29.09 -0.31 17.10
CA SER A 36 27.92 -1.06 16.62
C SER A 36 26.62 -0.30 16.93
N LEU A 37 26.50 0.30 18.12
CA LEU A 37 25.37 1.14 18.50
C LEU A 37 25.31 2.43 17.68
N VAL A 38 26.44 3.11 17.49
CA VAL A 38 26.51 4.34 16.69
C VAL A 38 26.13 4.06 15.23
N PHE A 39 26.63 2.97 14.66
CA PHE A 39 26.32 2.57 13.29
C PHE A 39 24.85 2.12 13.14
N GLY A 40 24.32 1.41 14.14
CA GLY A 40 22.91 1.04 14.20
C GLY A 40 21.98 2.25 14.29
N ALA A 41 22.28 3.22 15.16
CA ALA A 41 21.50 4.44 15.31
C ALA A 41 21.49 5.29 14.03
N ALA A 42 22.64 5.43 13.37
CA ALA A 42 22.74 6.15 12.10
C ALA A 42 21.88 5.52 11.00
N ARG A 43 21.87 4.19 10.89
CA ARG A 43 21.01 3.48 9.94
C ARG A 43 19.52 3.57 10.31
N GLY A 44 19.19 3.46 11.59
CA GLY A 44 17.83 3.59 12.09
C GLY A 44 17.20 4.95 11.75
N HIS A 45 17.96 6.04 11.93
CA HIS A 45 17.49 7.38 11.59
C HIS A 45 17.15 7.52 10.10
N GLY A 46 17.99 7.00 9.20
CA GLY A 46 17.74 7.02 7.76
C GLY A 46 16.45 6.28 7.38
N TYR A 47 16.23 5.11 7.98
CA TYR A 47 15.02 4.32 7.74
C TYR A 47 13.74 5.04 8.20
N LEU A 48 13.75 5.62 9.40
CA LEU A 48 12.60 6.37 9.92
C LEU A 48 12.28 7.60 9.07
N THR A 49 13.30 8.30 8.58
CA THR A 49 13.11 9.48 7.71
C THR A 49 12.48 9.09 6.38
N ILE A 50 12.96 8.00 5.75
CA ILE A 50 12.40 7.47 4.51
C ILE A 50 10.93 7.06 4.71
N ARG A 51 10.63 6.37 5.83
CA ARG A 51 9.26 5.95 6.15
C ARG A 51 8.33 7.15 6.31
N GLY A 52 8.77 8.20 7.01
CA GLY A 52 8.02 9.44 7.14
C GLY A 52 7.73 10.09 5.79
N LEU A 53 8.75 10.24 4.94
CA LEU A 53 8.61 10.81 3.59
C LEU A 53 7.65 10.00 2.70
N LYS A 54 7.66 8.67 2.82
CA LYS A 54 6.74 7.78 2.09
C LYS A 54 5.29 7.98 2.54
N ILE A 55 5.04 8.05 3.85
CA ILE A 55 3.70 8.29 4.41
C ILE A 55 3.19 9.67 4.00
N ASP A 56 4.03 10.71 4.09
CA ASP A 56 3.68 12.05 3.64
C ASP A 56 3.33 12.07 2.14
N ALA A 57 4.12 11.42 1.30
CA ALA A 57 3.85 11.31 -0.13
C ALA A 57 2.52 10.60 -0.43
N GLN A 58 2.23 9.52 0.28
CA GLN A 58 0.95 8.82 0.15
C GLN A 58 -0.22 9.71 0.54
N ARG A 59 -0.14 10.43 1.67
CA ARG A 59 -1.18 11.36 2.09
C ARG A 59 -1.41 12.47 1.08
N LEU A 60 -0.35 12.98 0.45
CA LEU A 60 -0.46 13.99 -0.61
C LEU A 60 -1.13 13.41 -1.86
N ALA A 61 -0.79 12.18 -2.25
CA ALA A 61 -1.45 11.49 -3.35
C ALA A 61 -2.94 11.22 -3.08
N GLU A 62 -3.32 10.89 -1.84
CA GLU A 62 -4.72 10.77 -1.40
C GLU A 62 -5.50 12.09 -1.43
N GLN A 63 -4.79 13.23 -1.52
CA GLN A 63 -5.37 14.56 -1.68
C GLN A 63 -5.34 15.03 -3.15
N GLY A 64 -4.99 14.17 -4.11
CA GLY A 64 -4.80 14.54 -5.52
C GLY A 64 -3.52 15.32 -5.82
N LYS A 65 -2.67 15.56 -4.82
CA LYS A 65 -1.44 16.38 -4.93
C LYS A 65 -0.26 15.55 -5.40
N TYR A 66 -0.36 14.95 -6.58
CA TYR A 66 0.63 14.01 -7.10
C TYR A 66 2.02 14.62 -7.33
N GLN A 67 2.10 15.90 -7.72
CA GLN A 67 3.37 16.62 -7.88
C GLN A 67 4.09 16.81 -6.52
N GLU A 68 3.37 17.23 -5.49
CA GLU A 68 3.92 17.37 -4.13
C GLU A 68 4.35 15.98 -3.58
N ALA A 69 3.57 14.94 -3.86
CA ALA A 69 3.93 13.56 -3.49
C ALA A 69 5.22 13.09 -4.16
N LEU A 70 5.43 13.41 -5.44
CA LEU A 70 6.66 13.13 -6.18
C LEU A 70 7.87 13.86 -5.60
N GLU A 71 7.71 15.16 -5.31
CA GLU A 71 8.75 15.96 -4.70
C GLU A 71 9.16 15.37 -3.35
N ARG A 72 8.17 14.99 -2.53
CA ARG A 72 8.40 14.35 -1.24
C ARG A 72 9.15 13.02 -1.35
N LEU A 73 8.81 12.20 -2.35
CA LEU A 73 9.60 11.00 -2.66
C LEU A 73 10.97 11.34 -3.24
N SER A 74 11.18 12.46 -3.92
CA SER A 74 12.50 12.84 -4.44
C SER A 74 13.48 13.22 -3.32
N GLU A 75 13.00 13.73 -2.19
CA GLU A 75 13.83 14.05 -1.01
C GLU A 75 14.55 12.85 -0.39
N THR A 76 14.13 11.65 -0.76
CA THR A 76 14.74 10.39 -0.32
C THR A 76 15.96 9.99 -1.18
N ASP A 77 16.21 10.67 -2.31
CA ASP A 77 17.33 10.35 -3.21
C ASP A 77 18.67 10.49 -2.49
N GLY A 78 19.52 9.47 -2.67
CA GLY A 78 20.83 9.38 -2.01
C GLY A 78 20.79 8.96 -0.53
N LYS A 79 19.60 8.82 0.08
CA LYS A 79 19.45 8.39 1.50
C LYS A 79 19.21 6.89 1.67
N TRP A 80 19.19 6.15 0.55
CA TRP A 80 18.84 4.73 0.51
C TRP A 80 19.87 3.81 1.16
N THR A 81 19.40 2.92 2.03
CA THR A 81 20.25 1.93 2.69
C THR A 81 20.32 0.60 1.94
N THR A 82 19.32 0.26 1.11
CA THR A 82 19.26 -1.00 0.38
C THR A 82 18.72 -0.82 -1.06
N GLN A 83 19.14 -1.71 -1.96
CA GLN A 83 18.66 -1.71 -3.35
C GLN A 83 17.16 -2.03 -3.45
N ALA A 84 16.63 -2.85 -2.53
CA ALA A 84 15.22 -3.18 -2.47
C ALA A 84 14.37 -1.92 -2.24
N VAL A 85 14.74 -1.10 -1.23
CA VAL A 85 14.05 0.16 -0.93
C VAL A 85 14.18 1.15 -2.09
N LYS A 86 15.35 1.22 -2.73
CA LYS A 86 15.55 2.06 -3.93
C LYS A 86 14.59 1.69 -5.06
N ASN A 87 14.44 0.39 -5.34
CA ASN A 87 13.53 -0.09 -6.38
C ASN A 87 12.06 0.20 -6.03
N GLU A 88 11.69 0.05 -4.76
CA GLU A 88 10.34 0.32 -4.27
C GLU A 88 9.94 1.78 -4.44
N ILE A 89 10.80 2.73 -4.00
CA ILE A 89 10.50 4.14 -4.20
C ILE A 89 10.56 4.53 -5.68
N GLN A 90 11.45 3.94 -6.48
CA GLN A 90 11.43 4.23 -7.92
C GLN A 90 10.11 3.83 -8.57
N LYS A 91 9.54 2.69 -8.18
CA LYS A 91 8.19 2.29 -8.62
C LYS A 91 7.13 3.27 -8.16
N GLY A 92 7.18 3.69 -6.89
CA GLY A 92 6.23 4.69 -6.35
C GLY A 92 6.29 6.03 -7.09
N LYS A 93 7.51 6.51 -7.42
CA LYS A 93 7.70 7.70 -8.25
C LYS A 93 7.09 7.55 -9.63
N GLU A 94 7.28 6.41 -10.29
CA GLU A 94 6.72 6.20 -11.63
C GLU A 94 5.19 6.23 -11.59
N ILE A 95 4.57 5.64 -10.56
CA ILE A 95 3.11 5.67 -10.40
C ILE A 95 2.60 7.09 -10.16
N TYR A 96 3.20 7.82 -9.22
CA TYR A 96 2.77 9.21 -8.97
C TYR A 96 3.01 10.12 -10.17
N LYS A 97 4.04 9.83 -10.99
CA LYS A 97 4.26 10.54 -12.26
C LYS A 97 3.12 10.28 -13.23
N GLN A 98 2.71 9.03 -13.42
CA GLN A 98 1.58 8.69 -14.28
C GLN A 98 0.27 9.33 -13.77
N LEU A 99 0.04 9.35 -12.45
CA LEU A 99 -1.13 10.02 -11.86
C LEU A 99 -1.08 11.54 -12.03
N ALA A 100 0.09 12.16 -11.89
CA ALA A 100 0.27 13.59 -12.14
C ALA A 100 0.01 13.94 -13.62
N GLU A 101 0.50 13.12 -14.55
CA GLU A 101 0.23 13.27 -15.98
C GLU A 101 -1.27 13.08 -16.28
N SER A 102 -1.91 12.10 -15.65
CA SER A 102 -3.36 11.87 -15.75
C SER A 102 -4.18 13.08 -15.27
N ALA A 103 -3.85 13.66 -14.12
CA ALA A 103 -4.50 14.87 -13.62
C ALA A 103 -4.29 16.07 -14.56
N SER A 104 -3.08 16.21 -15.13
CA SER A 104 -2.79 17.24 -16.14
C SER A 104 -3.62 17.04 -17.42
N ASN A 105 -3.77 15.81 -17.89
CA ASN A 105 -4.58 15.49 -19.06
C ASN A 105 -6.04 15.88 -18.86
N LEU A 106 -6.60 15.65 -17.66
CA LEU A 106 -7.96 16.10 -17.35
C LEU A 106 -8.10 17.62 -17.42
N ALA A 107 -7.14 18.36 -16.86
CA ALA A 107 -7.16 19.82 -16.88
C ALA A 107 -7.10 20.36 -18.32
N GLU A 108 -6.19 19.84 -19.14
CA GLU A 108 -6.06 20.25 -20.55
C GLU A 108 -7.29 19.85 -21.38
N GLY A 109 -7.86 18.65 -21.14
CA GLY A 109 -9.10 18.22 -21.79
C GLY A 109 -10.27 19.17 -21.47
N ARG A 110 -10.40 19.61 -20.21
CA ARG A 110 -11.42 20.59 -19.81
C ARG A 110 -11.19 21.94 -20.47
N GLU A 111 -9.97 22.43 -20.50
CA GLU A 111 -9.63 23.70 -21.17
C GLU A 111 -10.03 23.67 -22.65
N ARG A 112 -9.67 22.60 -23.37
CA ARG A 112 -10.05 22.40 -24.78
C ARG A 112 -11.56 22.33 -24.96
N TYR A 113 -12.25 21.60 -24.09
CA TYR A 113 -13.71 21.53 -24.09
C TYR A 113 -14.33 22.92 -23.98
N TYR A 114 -13.89 23.75 -23.03
CA TYR A 114 -14.41 25.11 -22.85
C TYR A 114 -14.05 26.06 -24.00
N ASN A 115 -12.97 25.78 -24.72
CA ASN A 115 -12.59 26.49 -25.95
C ASN A 115 -13.36 26.00 -27.19
N GLY A 116 -14.23 24.99 -27.06
CA GLY A 116 -14.99 24.38 -28.16
C GLY A 116 -14.19 23.39 -29.02
N ASP A 117 -12.96 23.05 -28.62
CA ASP A 117 -12.15 22.00 -29.24
C ASP A 117 -12.54 20.63 -28.66
N TYR A 118 -13.71 20.13 -29.05
CA TYR A 118 -14.23 18.86 -28.51
C TYR A 118 -13.41 17.65 -28.96
N VAL A 119 -12.86 17.66 -30.17
CA VAL A 119 -11.98 16.58 -30.67
C VAL A 119 -10.73 16.50 -29.78
N GLY A 120 -10.06 17.63 -29.57
CA GLY A 120 -8.88 17.69 -28.71
C GLY A 120 -9.23 17.35 -27.26
N ALA A 121 -10.37 17.81 -26.74
CA ALA A 121 -10.82 17.46 -25.40
C ALA A 121 -10.93 15.94 -25.18
N ILE A 122 -11.56 15.23 -26.12
CA ILE A 122 -11.72 13.76 -26.08
C ILE A 122 -10.36 13.07 -26.06
N GLU A 123 -9.40 13.50 -26.90
CA GLU A 123 -8.05 12.92 -26.93
C GLU A 123 -7.36 13.00 -25.57
N PHE A 124 -7.58 14.08 -24.82
CA PHE A 124 -7.01 14.25 -23.49
C PHE A 124 -7.77 13.48 -22.41
N PHE A 125 -9.10 13.46 -22.43
CA PHE A 125 -9.87 12.68 -21.47
C PHE A 125 -9.57 11.17 -21.57
N LYS A 126 -9.30 10.64 -22.77
CA LYS A 126 -8.90 9.22 -22.97
C LYS A 126 -7.53 8.87 -22.37
N LYS A 127 -6.68 9.87 -22.09
CA LYS A 127 -5.35 9.65 -21.49
C LYS A 127 -5.39 9.66 -19.96
N VAL A 128 -6.53 9.96 -19.34
CA VAL A 128 -6.71 9.86 -17.89
C VAL A 128 -6.79 8.38 -17.52
N ILE A 129 -5.99 7.94 -16.55
CA ILE A 129 -5.80 6.52 -16.27
C ILE A 129 -6.73 6.00 -15.16
N PRO A 130 -7.16 4.73 -15.22
CA PRO A 130 -7.84 4.08 -14.12
C PRO A 130 -6.97 4.07 -12.86
N GLY A 131 -7.50 4.58 -11.75
CA GLY A 131 -6.79 4.72 -10.47
C GLY A 131 -6.49 6.17 -10.08
N ASP A 132 -6.59 7.12 -11.01
CA ASP A 132 -6.70 8.54 -10.67
C ASP A 132 -8.07 8.80 -10.02
N GLU A 133 -8.10 9.59 -8.94
CA GLU A 133 -9.35 9.99 -8.28
C GLU A 133 -10.28 10.73 -9.25
N ASN A 134 -9.70 11.40 -10.24
CA ASN A 134 -10.41 12.18 -11.23
C ASN A 134 -10.85 11.37 -12.46
N TYR A 135 -10.54 10.07 -12.52
CA TYR A 135 -10.89 9.20 -13.64
C TYR A 135 -12.40 9.19 -13.92
N SER A 136 -13.21 9.09 -12.86
CA SER A 136 -14.68 9.15 -12.99
C SER A 136 -15.17 10.47 -13.57
N SER A 137 -14.53 11.58 -13.24
CA SER A 137 -14.85 12.88 -13.81
C SER A 137 -14.44 12.98 -15.28
N ALA A 138 -13.27 12.44 -15.63
CA ALA A 138 -12.81 12.39 -17.01
C ALA A 138 -13.77 11.61 -17.92
N LEU A 139 -14.29 10.47 -17.47
CA LEU A 139 -15.30 9.70 -18.21
C LEU A 139 -16.60 10.49 -18.44
N LYS A 140 -17.07 11.24 -17.43
CA LYS A 140 -18.24 12.11 -17.57
C LYS A 140 -18.00 13.21 -18.60
N TRP A 141 -16.84 13.88 -18.52
CA TRP A 141 -16.47 14.92 -19.47
C TRP A 141 -16.27 14.39 -20.89
N LEU A 142 -15.74 13.18 -21.02
CA LEU A 142 -15.61 12.49 -22.30
C LEU A 142 -16.99 12.25 -22.95
N ALA A 143 -17.95 11.69 -22.21
CA ALA A 143 -19.31 11.46 -22.72
C ALA A 143 -19.98 12.77 -23.16
N VAL A 144 -19.85 13.83 -22.35
CA VAL A 144 -20.39 15.16 -22.68
C VAL A 144 -19.71 15.77 -23.90
N ALA A 145 -18.40 15.58 -24.06
CA ALA A 145 -17.66 16.06 -25.24
C ALA A 145 -18.08 15.31 -26.51
N GLU A 146 -18.28 13.99 -26.43
CA GLU A 146 -18.74 13.16 -27.55
C GLU A 146 -20.16 13.53 -27.99
N GLU A 147 -21.06 13.81 -27.05
CA GLU A 147 -22.42 14.28 -27.34
C GLU A 147 -22.40 15.63 -28.06
N LYS A 148 -21.61 16.60 -27.57
CA LYS A 148 -21.47 17.92 -28.23
C LYS A 148 -20.94 17.82 -29.65
N LEU A 149 -19.97 16.94 -29.87
CA LEU A 149 -19.35 16.74 -31.16
C LEU A 149 -20.37 16.18 -32.18
N LYS A 150 -21.22 15.25 -31.73
CA LYS A 150 -22.32 14.69 -32.52
C LYS A 150 -23.40 15.73 -32.84
N ASP A 151 -23.77 16.56 -31.86
CA ASP A 151 -24.75 17.64 -32.05
C ASP A 151 -24.25 18.70 -33.05
N ASP A 152 -22.95 18.97 -33.06
CA ASP A 152 -22.31 19.89 -34.00
C ASP A 152 -22.13 19.29 -35.42
N GLY A 153 -22.66 18.09 -35.65
CA GLY A 153 -22.63 17.42 -36.95
C GLY A 153 -21.26 16.91 -37.36
N GLN A 154 -20.29 16.87 -36.44
CA GLN A 154 -18.98 16.28 -36.64
C GLN A 154 -19.05 14.82 -36.14
N GLU A 155 -19.00 13.85 -37.05
CA GLU A 155 -19.09 12.44 -36.68
C GLU A 155 -17.68 11.91 -36.32
N VAL A 156 -17.47 11.50 -35.06
CA VAL A 156 -16.21 10.84 -34.66
C VAL A 156 -16.25 9.40 -35.14
N ALA A 157 -15.55 9.11 -36.24
CA ALA A 157 -15.36 7.76 -36.73
C ALA A 157 -14.50 6.95 -35.72
N GLY A 158 -15.15 6.23 -34.79
CA GLY A 158 -14.49 5.10 -34.10
C GLY A 158 -14.68 4.91 -32.60
N VAL A 159 -15.75 5.39 -31.93
CA VAL A 159 -15.84 5.29 -30.45
C VAL A 159 -17.06 4.53 -29.88
N SER A 160 -18.02 4.11 -30.72
CA SER A 160 -19.38 3.77 -30.24
C SER A 160 -19.61 2.34 -29.69
N THR A 161 -18.61 1.55 -29.28
CA THR A 161 -18.91 0.16 -28.82
C THR A 161 -18.30 -0.27 -27.48
N GLU A 162 -17.49 0.54 -26.83
CA GLU A 162 -16.79 0.10 -25.59
C GLU A 162 -17.13 0.95 -24.35
N LEU A 163 -17.86 2.05 -24.53
CA LEU A 163 -18.23 2.99 -23.45
C LEU A 163 -19.57 2.65 -22.78
N ASP A 164 -20.51 2.04 -23.51
CA ASP A 164 -21.86 1.75 -23.00
C ASP A 164 -21.83 0.81 -21.78
N ASP A 165 -20.88 -0.13 -21.73
CA ASP A 165 -20.74 -1.07 -20.61
C ASP A 165 -20.12 -0.43 -19.34
N GLN A 166 -19.38 0.68 -19.45
CA GLN A 166 -18.75 1.35 -18.28
C GLN A 166 -19.57 2.53 -17.74
N VAL A 167 -20.40 3.16 -18.57
CA VAL A 167 -21.22 4.32 -18.17
C VAL A 167 -22.60 3.91 -17.64
N ALA A 168 -23.09 2.70 -17.98
CA ALA A 168 -24.37 2.18 -17.51
C ALA A 168 -24.49 2.05 -15.97
N ASP A 169 -23.36 2.01 -15.25
CA ASP A 169 -23.33 1.89 -13.79
C ASP A 169 -23.35 3.26 -13.04
N LEU A 170 -23.29 4.39 -13.76
CA LEU A 170 -23.14 5.74 -13.15
C LEU A 170 -24.41 6.60 -13.11
N GLY A 171 -25.59 6.00 -13.29
CA GLY A 171 -26.88 6.64 -13.03
C GLY A 171 -27.29 7.66 -14.10
N GLN A 172 -28.27 7.29 -14.92
CA GLN A 172 -28.89 8.18 -15.89
C GLN A 172 -29.81 9.19 -15.19
N GLY A 173 -29.64 10.48 -15.53
CA GLY A 173 -30.67 11.50 -15.31
C GLY A 173 -30.27 12.67 -14.42
N ALA A 174 -29.42 13.56 -14.94
CA ALA A 174 -29.44 14.97 -14.55
C ALA A 174 -28.84 15.79 -15.68
N GLU A 175 -29.64 16.66 -16.30
CA GLU A 175 -29.12 17.77 -17.08
C GLU A 175 -28.17 18.59 -16.21
N PRO A 176 -26.99 19.02 -16.70
CA PRO A 176 -26.09 19.85 -15.93
C PRO A 176 -26.71 21.24 -15.78
N ILE A 177 -27.30 21.49 -14.60
CA ILE A 177 -27.59 22.85 -14.16
C ILE A 177 -26.23 23.57 -14.04
N LEU A 178 -26.06 24.63 -14.83
CA LEU A 178 -24.96 25.58 -14.76
C LEU A 178 -25.03 26.35 -13.44
N GLU A 179 -24.59 25.72 -12.35
CA GLU A 179 -24.34 26.40 -11.08
C GLU A 179 -22.96 26.00 -10.58
N TYR A 180 -22.06 26.98 -10.53
CA TYR A 180 -20.72 26.80 -9.97
C TYR A 180 -20.87 26.31 -8.52
N PRO A 181 -20.31 25.16 -8.13
CA PRO A 181 -20.29 24.80 -6.72
C PRO A 181 -19.36 25.77 -5.99
N GLN A 182 -19.96 26.72 -5.27
CA GLN A 182 -19.31 27.31 -4.09
C GLN A 182 -19.01 26.15 -3.14
N ILE A 183 -17.73 25.95 -2.86
CA ILE A 183 -17.21 24.89 -1.98
C ILE A 183 -17.74 25.16 -0.57
N ASN A 184 -18.91 24.63 -0.22
CA ASN A 184 -19.51 24.74 1.12
C ASN A 184 -20.51 23.61 1.42
N GLU A 185 -20.33 22.40 0.87
CA GLU A 185 -21.08 21.22 1.33
C GLU A 185 -20.20 20.25 2.15
N PRO A 186 -20.73 19.69 3.25
CA PRO A 186 -19.98 18.82 4.12
C PRO A 186 -19.76 17.44 3.48
N PHE A 187 -18.53 16.96 3.61
CA PHE A 187 -18.05 15.60 3.41
C PHE A 187 -19.17 14.53 3.48
N THR A 188 -19.46 13.91 2.34
CA THR A 188 -20.03 12.57 2.29
C THR A 188 -18.95 11.60 1.81
N ALA A 189 -18.89 10.46 2.49
CA ALA A 189 -17.81 9.48 2.38
C ALA A 189 -17.75 8.86 0.96
N PHE A 190 -16.60 8.98 0.32
CA PHE A 190 -16.29 8.45 -1.01
C PHE A 190 -14.90 7.78 -1.00
N PRO A 191 -14.58 6.91 -1.98
CA PRO A 191 -13.86 5.67 -1.77
C PRO A 191 -12.39 5.89 -1.42
N SER A 192 -11.94 5.29 -0.33
CA SER A 192 -10.53 5.17 0.04
C SER A 192 -9.89 3.93 -0.64
N PRO A 193 -8.56 3.85 -0.67
CA PRO A 193 -7.60 4.59 -1.48
C PRO A 193 -7.08 3.71 -2.65
N LEU A 194 -6.21 4.26 -3.51
CA LEU A 194 -5.36 3.48 -4.42
C LEU A 194 -4.70 2.31 -3.67
N ASP A 195 -5.13 1.07 -3.97
CA ASP A 195 -4.54 -0.14 -3.41
C ASP A 195 -3.13 -0.33 -4.01
N LEU A 196 -2.11 0.23 -3.35
CA LEU A 196 -0.70 -0.02 -3.63
C LEU A 196 -0.17 -1.23 -2.85
N SER A 197 -1.01 -2.06 -2.22
CA SER A 197 -0.53 -3.23 -1.47
C SER A 197 0.26 -4.22 -2.33
N TRP A 198 0.00 -4.27 -3.63
CA TRP A 198 0.77 -5.03 -4.62
C TRP A 198 2.19 -4.49 -4.86
N LEU A 199 2.50 -3.23 -4.50
CA LEU A 199 3.89 -2.74 -4.47
C LEU A 199 4.70 -3.31 -3.32
N PHE A 200 4.05 -3.77 -2.25
CA PHE A 200 4.69 -4.01 -0.95
C PHE A 200 4.70 -5.47 -0.52
N ASN A 201 4.23 -6.39 -1.38
CA ASN A 201 4.26 -7.82 -1.11
C ASN A 201 5.39 -8.51 -1.90
N SER A 202 6.63 -8.46 -1.39
CA SER A 202 7.73 -9.27 -1.93
C SER A 202 7.93 -10.52 -1.09
N GLN A 203 7.26 -11.62 -1.46
CA GLN A 203 7.73 -13.02 -1.42
C GLN A 203 6.55 -14.01 -1.38
N ILE A 204 6.02 -14.44 -2.54
CA ILE A 204 5.51 -15.81 -2.75
C ILE A 204 5.64 -16.16 -4.25
N THR A 205 6.51 -17.10 -4.59
CA THR A 205 6.55 -17.74 -5.93
C THR A 205 5.31 -18.61 -6.12
N PRO A 206 4.56 -18.50 -7.25
CA PRO A 206 3.47 -19.44 -7.51
C PRO A 206 4.04 -20.83 -7.81
N ARG A 207 3.52 -21.85 -7.10
CA ARG A 207 3.65 -23.25 -7.52
C ARG A 207 2.87 -23.42 -8.82
N SER A 208 3.53 -23.99 -9.82
CA SER A 208 2.94 -24.40 -11.09
C SER A 208 1.84 -25.45 -10.86
N PHE A 209 0.60 -25.12 -11.21
CA PHE A 209 -0.46 -26.12 -11.38
C PHE A 209 -0.39 -26.71 -12.80
N PRO A 210 -0.67 -28.02 -12.97
CA PRO A 210 -0.67 -28.67 -14.28
C PRO A 210 -1.83 -28.16 -15.15
N GLN A 211 -1.54 -27.88 -16.42
CA GLN A 211 -2.55 -27.59 -17.44
C GLN A 211 -3.48 -28.80 -17.64
N PRO A 212 -4.81 -28.62 -17.67
CA PRO A 212 -5.70 -29.64 -18.17
C PRO A 212 -5.60 -29.73 -19.71
N THR A 213 -5.54 -30.97 -20.20
CA THR A 213 -5.58 -31.34 -21.61
C THR A 213 -6.89 -30.93 -22.28
N PRO A 214 -6.88 -30.59 -23.58
CA PRO A 214 -8.09 -30.20 -24.30
C PRO A 214 -8.93 -31.44 -24.63
N SER A 215 -10.10 -31.57 -24.00
CA SER A 215 -11.14 -32.51 -24.45
C SER A 215 -12.08 -31.81 -25.43
N ASN A 216 -12.11 -32.32 -26.65
CA ASN A 216 -13.00 -31.90 -27.73
C ASN A 216 -14.49 -32.14 -27.42
N SER A 217 -15.30 -31.39 -28.17
CA SER A 217 -16.75 -31.52 -28.43
C SER A 217 -17.71 -31.06 -27.34
N ILE A 218 -18.30 -29.87 -27.51
CA ILE A 218 -19.64 -29.56 -27.01
C ILE A 218 -20.42 -28.82 -28.10
N ALA A 219 -21.52 -29.42 -28.50
CA ALA A 219 -22.54 -28.86 -29.36
C ALA A 219 -23.19 -27.64 -28.68
N GLN A 220 -23.41 -26.58 -29.46
CA GLN A 220 -24.17 -25.41 -29.03
C GLN A 220 -25.63 -25.80 -28.75
N GLN A 221 -25.94 -26.08 -27.50
CA GLN A 221 -27.32 -26.04 -26.99
C GLN A 221 -27.55 -24.66 -26.40
N SER A 222 -28.41 -23.89 -27.06
CA SER A 222 -28.96 -22.63 -26.56
C SER A 222 -29.83 -22.91 -25.33
N TYR A 223 -29.23 -22.87 -24.14
CA TYR A 223 -29.99 -22.82 -22.89
C TYR A 223 -30.47 -21.38 -22.71
N GLN A 224 -31.77 -21.16 -22.89
CA GLN A 224 -32.46 -20.02 -22.26
C GLN A 224 -32.46 -20.32 -20.76
N SER A 225 -31.52 -19.75 -20.02
CA SER A 225 -31.54 -19.79 -18.56
C SER A 225 -32.70 -18.95 -18.05
N ASP A 226 -33.44 -19.51 -17.10
CA ASP A 226 -34.53 -18.83 -16.42
C ASP A 226 -33.93 -17.67 -15.59
N PRO A 227 -34.32 -16.40 -15.81
CA PRO A 227 -33.65 -15.24 -15.20
C PRO A 227 -33.66 -15.25 -13.66
N VAL A 228 -34.61 -15.96 -13.05
CA VAL A 228 -34.69 -16.17 -11.59
C VAL A 228 -33.58 -17.09 -11.07
N VAL A 229 -33.17 -18.09 -11.86
CA VAL A 229 -32.09 -19.03 -11.49
C VAL A 229 -30.74 -18.33 -11.56
N ASP A 230 -30.53 -17.47 -12.56
CA ASP A 230 -29.30 -16.70 -12.71
C ASP A 230 -29.11 -15.67 -11.59
N GLN A 231 -30.19 -15.01 -11.14
CA GLN A 231 -30.12 -14.08 -10.02
C GLN A 231 -29.79 -14.77 -8.69
N ARG A 232 -30.36 -15.96 -8.43
CA ARG A 232 -30.04 -16.72 -7.20
C ARG A 232 -28.57 -17.15 -7.21
N ARG A 233 -28.08 -17.65 -8.34
CA ARG A 233 -26.69 -18.09 -8.49
C ARG A 233 -25.71 -16.93 -8.29
N PHE A 234 -26.03 -15.76 -8.84
CA PHE A 234 -25.25 -14.55 -8.63
C PHE A 234 -25.15 -14.16 -7.13
N LEU A 235 -26.27 -14.23 -6.39
CA LEU A 235 -26.27 -13.94 -4.95
C LEU A 235 -25.46 -14.97 -4.13
N GLU A 236 -25.52 -16.25 -4.51
CA GLU A 236 -24.70 -17.30 -3.89
C GLU A 236 -23.20 -17.05 -4.12
N ASP A 237 -22.82 -16.66 -5.34
CA ASP A 237 -21.43 -16.32 -5.68
C ASP A 237 -20.94 -15.08 -4.87
N CYS A 238 -21.76 -14.02 -4.78
CA CYS A 238 -21.46 -12.84 -3.96
C CYS A 238 -21.22 -13.20 -2.48
N ASN A 239 -22.10 -14.02 -1.89
CA ASN A 239 -21.97 -14.42 -0.49
C ASN A 239 -20.72 -15.29 -0.26
N SER A 240 -20.43 -16.21 -1.18
CA SER A 240 -19.22 -17.03 -1.14
C SER A 240 -17.95 -16.18 -1.20
N ASP A 241 -17.92 -15.17 -2.08
CA ASP A 241 -16.79 -14.24 -2.21
C ASP A 241 -16.60 -13.40 -0.95
N LYS A 242 -17.68 -12.88 -0.35
CA LYS A 242 -17.62 -12.14 0.91
C LYS A 242 -17.10 -13.01 2.05
N GLU A 243 -17.63 -14.22 2.23
CA GLU A 243 -17.14 -15.13 3.27
C GLU A 243 -15.67 -15.48 3.10
N SER A 244 -15.22 -15.67 1.84
CA SER A 244 -13.81 -15.89 1.53
C SER A 244 -12.95 -14.70 1.97
N LEU A 245 -13.42 -13.48 1.69
CA LEU A 245 -12.76 -12.24 2.07
C LEU A 245 -12.72 -12.04 3.60
N ASP A 246 -13.81 -12.35 4.30
CA ASP A 246 -13.89 -12.30 5.77
C ASP A 246 -12.88 -13.27 6.40
N ARG A 247 -12.81 -14.51 5.89
CA ARG A 247 -11.84 -15.53 6.35
C ARG A 247 -10.39 -15.10 6.13
N ASP A 248 -10.08 -14.49 4.98
CA ASP A 248 -8.73 -13.98 4.69
C ASP A 248 -8.34 -12.83 5.62
N ARG A 249 -9.25 -11.87 5.86
CA ARG A 249 -9.05 -10.78 6.83
C ARG A 249 -8.77 -11.32 8.23
N ASP A 250 -9.61 -12.23 8.72
CA ASP A 250 -9.45 -12.80 10.06
C ASP A 250 -8.15 -13.58 10.19
N TYR A 251 -7.77 -14.36 9.18
CA TYR A 251 -6.50 -15.07 9.15
C TYR A 251 -5.32 -14.11 9.25
N LYS A 252 -5.32 -13.02 8.48
CA LYS A 252 -4.26 -11.99 8.49
C LYS A 252 -4.17 -11.29 9.83
N ILE A 253 -5.31 -10.88 10.41
CA ILE A 253 -5.36 -10.28 11.75
C ILE A 253 -4.79 -11.25 12.79
N GLN A 254 -5.18 -12.53 12.75
CA GLN A 254 -4.66 -13.54 13.68
C GLN A 254 -3.17 -13.83 13.49
N SER A 255 -2.65 -13.84 12.26
CA SER A 255 -1.22 -14.00 12.02
C SER A 255 -0.43 -12.81 12.55
N GLU A 256 -0.92 -11.59 12.32
CA GLU A 256 -0.26 -10.36 12.75
C GLU A 256 -0.26 -10.22 14.27
N ASN A 257 -1.38 -10.52 14.91
CA ASN A 257 -1.47 -10.58 16.37
C ASN A 257 -0.48 -11.57 16.96
N ARG A 258 -0.31 -12.76 16.35
CA ARG A 258 0.67 -13.76 16.82
C ARG A 258 2.10 -13.27 16.66
N ALA A 259 2.43 -12.66 15.52
CA ALA A 259 3.76 -12.11 15.27
C ALA A 259 4.09 -10.98 16.26
N TYR A 260 3.15 -10.07 16.50
CA TYR A 260 3.29 -9.01 17.50
C TYR A 260 3.53 -9.54 18.91
N GLN A 261 2.74 -10.53 19.36
CA GLN A 261 2.92 -11.11 20.69
C GLN A 261 4.28 -11.81 20.85
N GLN A 262 4.76 -12.51 19.82
CA GLN A 262 6.09 -13.12 19.82
C GLN A 262 7.20 -12.06 19.87
N ALA A 263 7.10 -11.00 19.05
CA ALA A 263 8.07 -9.91 19.05
C ALA A 263 8.10 -9.16 20.40
N ARG A 264 6.93 -8.90 20.97
CA ARG A 264 6.78 -8.26 22.28
C ARG A 264 7.40 -9.11 23.39
N GLN A 265 7.12 -10.42 23.39
CA GLN A 265 7.70 -11.34 24.39
C GLN A 265 9.22 -11.43 24.27
N ALA A 266 9.76 -11.54 23.04
CA ALA A 266 11.19 -11.55 22.80
C ALA A 266 11.87 -10.24 23.26
N ALA A 267 11.24 -9.08 23.02
CA ALA A 267 11.73 -7.80 23.50
C ALA A 267 11.76 -7.74 25.03
N ILE A 268 10.69 -8.22 25.70
CA ILE A 268 10.61 -8.31 27.17
C ILE A 268 11.74 -9.17 27.73
N GLU A 269 11.96 -10.36 27.17
CA GLU A 269 13.01 -11.28 27.61
C GLU A 269 14.42 -10.69 27.40
N SER A 270 14.64 -10.00 26.28
CA SER A 270 15.89 -9.30 26.00
C SER A 270 16.17 -8.19 27.02
N PHE A 271 15.17 -7.34 27.31
CA PHE A 271 15.32 -6.28 28.30
C PHE A 271 15.47 -6.79 29.73
N ALA A 272 14.78 -7.89 30.08
CA ALA A 272 14.93 -8.54 31.37
C ALA A 272 16.34 -9.12 31.55
N GLY A 273 16.87 -9.82 30.55
CA GLY A 273 18.24 -10.36 30.58
C GLY A 273 19.32 -9.28 30.68
N ALA A 274 19.07 -8.10 30.14
CA ALA A 274 19.96 -6.94 30.23
C ALA A 274 19.81 -6.12 31.53
N GLY A 275 18.81 -6.41 32.38
CA GLY A 275 18.51 -5.60 33.57
C GLY A 275 17.98 -4.20 33.24
N LEU A 276 17.42 -4.00 32.04
CA LEU A 276 16.97 -2.70 31.52
C LEU A 276 15.45 -2.51 31.57
N PHE A 277 14.71 -3.41 32.21
CA PHE A 277 13.25 -3.42 32.18
C PHE A 277 12.60 -2.15 32.77
N SER A 278 13.26 -1.50 33.73
CA SER A 278 12.81 -0.23 34.32
C SER A 278 13.28 1.01 33.56
N SER A 279 14.04 0.84 32.47
CA SER A 279 14.56 1.97 31.69
C SER A 279 13.47 2.56 30.81
N GLY A 280 13.52 3.89 30.60
CA GLY A 280 12.67 4.56 29.61
C GLY A 280 12.81 3.97 28.20
N ILE A 281 13.97 3.41 27.88
CA ILE A 281 14.28 2.78 26.58
C ILE A 281 13.38 1.57 26.33
N ALA A 282 13.20 0.69 27.32
CA ALA A 282 12.33 -0.47 27.19
C ALA A 282 10.87 -0.06 26.95
N LYS A 283 10.41 0.98 27.65
CA LYS A 283 9.05 1.53 27.48
C LYS A 283 8.86 2.14 26.09
N THR A 284 9.83 2.89 25.58
CA THR A 284 9.80 3.47 24.24
C THR A 284 9.80 2.39 23.16
N ALA A 285 10.64 1.36 23.29
CA ALA A 285 10.71 0.26 22.33
C ALA A 285 9.40 -0.54 22.26
N LEU A 286 8.80 -0.85 23.41
CA LEU A 286 7.49 -1.53 23.47
C LEU A 286 6.37 -0.65 22.91
N GLY A 287 6.38 0.65 23.21
CA GLY A 287 5.41 1.59 22.62
C GLY A 287 5.54 1.69 21.11
N GLN A 288 6.76 1.62 20.56
CA GLN A 288 6.96 1.61 19.12
C GLN A 288 6.41 0.33 18.46
N LEU A 289 6.59 -0.83 19.09
CA LEU A 289 5.98 -2.09 18.62
C LEU A 289 4.44 -2.02 18.62
N GLU A 290 3.83 -1.39 19.62
CA GLU A 290 2.37 -1.18 19.68
C GLU A 290 1.87 -0.32 18.52
N VAL A 291 2.57 0.77 18.20
CA VAL A 291 2.23 1.65 17.08
C VAL A 291 2.36 0.92 15.74
N GLU A 292 3.44 0.15 15.55
CA GLU A 292 3.64 -0.63 14.32
C GLU A 292 2.54 -1.67 14.13
N HIS A 293 2.20 -2.40 15.19
CA HIS A 293 1.13 -3.38 15.15
C HIS A 293 -0.23 -2.75 14.82
N SER A 294 -0.56 -1.61 15.45
CA SER A 294 -1.79 -0.88 15.16
C SER A 294 -1.86 -0.42 13.70
N TYR A 295 -0.73 -0.03 13.12
CA TYR A 295 -0.67 0.40 11.72
C TYR A 295 -0.91 -0.76 10.76
N GLU A 296 -0.31 -1.94 11.01
CA GLU A 296 -0.54 -3.11 10.17
C GLU A 296 -1.99 -3.59 10.23
N LEU A 297 -2.63 -3.54 11.40
CA LEU A 297 -4.06 -3.83 11.52
C LEU A 297 -4.92 -2.86 10.69
N GLN A 298 -4.61 -1.56 10.70
CA GLN A 298 -5.31 -0.57 9.87
C GLN A 298 -5.13 -0.85 8.37
N ASN A 299 -3.94 -1.26 7.93
CA ASN A 299 -3.70 -1.62 6.52
C ASN A 299 -4.52 -2.85 6.10
N ILE A 300 -4.60 -3.87 6.97
CA ILE A 300 -5.42 -5.07 6.72
C ILE A 300 -6.89 -4.67 6.57
N GLU A 301 -7.41 -3.79 7.44
CA GLU A 301 -8.78 -3.30 7.35
C GLU A 301 -9.04 -2.45 6.11
N ALA A 302 -8.11 -1.57 5.73
CA ALA A 302 -8.21 -0.77 4.52
C ALA A 302 -8.28 -1.65 3.26
N SER A 303 -7.41 -2.66 3.18
CA SER A 303 -7.40 -3.63 2.08
C SER A 303 -8.70 -4.45 2.01
N TYR A 304 -9.22 -4.88 3.16
CA TYR A 304 -10.50 -5.58 3.26
C TYR A 304 -11.66 -4.70 2.76
N ASN A 305 -11.76 -3.46 3.23
CA ASN A 305 -12.82 -2.53 2.83
C ASN A 305 -12.78 -2.22 1.33
N TYR A 306 -11.58 -2.15 0.74
CA TYR A 306 -11.40 -1.99 -0.70
C TYR A 306 -11.93 -3.19 -1.50
N GLN A 307 -11.62 -4.42 -1.10
CA GLN A 307 -12.16 -5.60 -1.78
C GLN A 307 -13.68 -5.69 -1.61
N LEU A 308 -14.20 -5.32 -0.44
CA LEU A 308 -15.63 -5.26 -0.19
C LEU A 308 -16.34 -4.22 -1.07
N SER A 309 -15.72 -3.06 -1.32
CA SER A 309 -16.28 -2.05 -2.23
C SER A 309 -16.31 -2.53 -3.68
N ARG A 310 -15.31 -3.31 -4.14
CA ARG A 310 -15.33 -3.94 -5.47
C ARG A 310 -16.45 -4.96 -5.62
N LEU A 311 -16.76 -5.73 -4.57
CA LEU A 311 -17.91 -6.63 -4.61
C LEU A 311 -19.23 -5.85 -4.70
N ARG A 312 -19.36 -4.74 -3.96
CA ARG A 312 -20.53 -3.85 -4.09
C ARG A 312 -20.68 -3.26 -5.49
N ALA A 313 -19.58 -2.85 -6.11
CA ALA A 313 -19.57 -2.35 -7.49
C ALA A 313 -19.98 -3.41 -8.52
N ARG A 314 -19.92 -4.70 -8.19
CA ARG A 314 -20.46 -5.78 -9.05
C ARG A 314 -21.97 -5.98 -8.88
N GLY A 315 -22.62 -5.23 -7.99
CA GLY A 315 -24.04 -5.43 -7.63
C GLY A 315 -24.25 -6.36 -6.44
N CYS A 316 -23.20 -6.78 -5.73
CA CYS A 316 -23.37 -7.54 -4.49
C CYS A 316 -23.81 -6.61 -3.35
N ASN A 317 -25.07 -6.69 -2.93
CA ASN A 317 -25.59 -5.97 -1.77
C ASN A 317 -25.48 -6.85 -0.52
N PHE A 318 -24.69 -6.41 0.47
CA PHE A 318 -24.39 -7.14 1.72
C PHE A 318 -24.74 -6.35 2.98
#